data_AF-A0A094JGP3-F1
#
_entry.id   AF-A0A094JGP3-F1
#
_cell.length_a   1.000
_cell.length_b   1.000
_cell.length_c   1.000
_cell.angle_alpha   90.00
_cell.angle_beta   90.00
_cell.angle_gamma   90.00
#
_symmetry.space_group_name_H-M   'P 1'
#
loop_
_entity.id
_entity.type
_entity.pdbx_description
1 polymer ?
#
loop_
_entity_poly.entity_id
_entity_poly.type
_entity_poly.pdbx_seq_one_letter_code
_entity_poly.pdbx_strand_id
1 'polypeptide(L)'
;MNNTDWKDHPISIAAVAVAATIGLCILIGKEIVLPTYTASLNNTIELLKNEKNKIETEKKSIENKAEALTKKLGESDSTNKDLLKKLEQAQYGNLFSNGDPYPVGLGSVRIGDPAKSILKIYPKASIDVDKKGFITIKNQHQLFNDIVYYVNEDDKNLPITHIMYRINYTTKIDDNFLQKKLIDSFGLPEEWEWDNYYSWQTKSKLIIYKDDDRSIILMNQNYSPGTWPRRKSCSQLTKN
;
A
#
# COMPACT_ATOMS: atom_id res chain seq x y z
N MET A 1 57.50 107.66 4.92
CA MET A 1 56.83 106.66 5.76
C MET A 1 56.07 105.73 4.82
N ASN A 2 56.66 104.58 4.50
CA ASN A 2 55.99 103.56 3.69
C ASN A 2 54.97 102.85 4.57
N ASN A 3 53.69 103.18 4.41
CA ASN A 3 52.61 102.32 4.88
C ASN A 3 52.60 101.09 3.97
N THR A 4 53.30 100.02 4.36
CA THR A 4 53.00 98.70 3.83
C THR A 4 51.62 98.33 4.35
N ASP A 5 50.61 98.45 3.49
CA ASP A 5 49.25 98.01 3.77
C ASP A 5 49.32 96.52 4.12
N TRP A 6 48.91 96.18 5.34
CA TRP A 6 49.02 94.82 5.89
C TRP A 6 48.21 93.80 5.08
N LYS A 7 47.27 94.29 4.26
CA LYS A 7 46.46 93.51 3.32
C LYS A 7 47.27 92.93 2.17
N ASP A 8 48.35 93.59 1.76
CA ASP A 8 49.23 93.15 0.68
C ASP A 8 50.44 92.35 1.21
N HIS A 9 50.50 92.10 2.53
CA HIS A 9 51.57 91.32 3.12
C HIS A 9 51.44 89.84 2.68
N PRO A 10 52.51 89.18 2.19
CA PRO A 10 52.45 87.83 1.63
C PRO A 10 51.81 86.80 2.58
N ILE A 11 52.00 86.96 3.89
CA ILE A 11 51.43 86.09 4.94
C ILE A 11 49.92 86.28 5.07
N SER A 12 49.40 87.51 4.97
CA SER A 12 47.97 87.81 5.06
C SER A 12 47.22 87.21 3.87
N ILE A 13 47.78 87.36 2.67
CA ILE A 13 47.24 86.76 1.43
C ILE A 13 47.26 85.23 1.53
N ALA A 14 48.37 84.65 2.01
CA ALA A 14 48.47 83.20 2.22
C ALA A 14 47.42 82.68 3.22
N ALA A 15 47.20 83.40 4.34
CA ALA A 15 46.20 83.03 5.33
C ALA A 15 44.76 83.06 4.77
N VAL A 16 44.41 84.09 4.00
CA VAL A 16 43.10 84.19 3.34
C VAL A 16 42.93 83.10 2.28
N ALA A 17 43.96 82.80 1.49
CA ALA A 17 43.92 81.73 0.50
C ALA A 17 43.73 80.35 1.15
N VAL A 18 44.40 80.08 2.27
CA VAL A 18 44.24 78.84 3.05
C VAL A 18 42.82 78.75 3.61
N ALA A 19 42.30 79.83 4.21
CA ALA A 19 40.93 79.87 4.72
C ALA A 19 39.88 79.65 3.62
N ALA A 20 40.07 80.27 2.45
CA ALA A 20 39.21 80.09 1.29
C ALA A 20 39.24 78.65 0.77
N THR A 21 40.44 78.03 0.73
CA THR A 21 40.61 76.64 0.29
C THR A 21 39.93 75.66 1.25
N ILE A 22 40.11 75.85 2.56
CA ILE A 22 39.44 75.05 3.59
C ILE A 22 37.91 75.21 3.47
N GLY A 23 37.42 76.44 3.29
CA GLY A 23 35.99 76.72 3.08
C GLY A 23 35.43 76.02 1.84
N LEU A 24 36.15 76.05 0.72
CA LEU A 24 35.78 75.37 -0.52
C LEU A 24 35.76 73.84 -0.35
N CYS A 25 36.76 73.26 0.32
CA CYS A 25 36.79 71.82 0.60
C CYS A 25 35.61 71.38 1.48
N ILE A 26 35.23 72.19 2.48
CA ILE A 26 34.07 71.93 3.33
C ILE A 26 32.77 72.01 2.51
N LEU A 27 32.63 73.01 1.63
CA LEU A 27 31.48 73.18 0.74
C LEU A 27 31.34 71.99 -0.21
N ILE A 28 32.39 71.62 -0.93
CA ILE A 28 32.39 70.47 -1.85
C ILE A 28 32.08 69.17 -1.09
N GLY A 29 32.69 68.98 0.08
CA GLY A 29 32.44 67.81 0.92
C GLY A 29 30.96 67.70 1.35
N LYS A 30 30.37 68.81 1.81
CA LYS A 30 28.99 68.85 2.30
C LYS A 30 27.92 68.86 1.22
N GLU A 31 28.12 69.60 0.14
CA GLU A 31 27.09 69.82 -0.88
C GLU A 31 27.15 68.82 -2.03
N ILE A 32 28.33 68.25 -2.31
CA ILE A 32 28.51 67.38 -3.48
C ILE A 32 28.82 65.95 -3.03
N VAL A 33 29.87 65.75 -2.22
CA VAL A 33 30.37 64.40 -1.93
C VAL A 33 29.41 63.64 -1.02
N LEU A 34 29.00 64.23 0.12
CA LEU A 34 28.10 63.57 1.06
C LEU A 34 26.74 63.22 0.43
N PRO A 35 26.03 64.13 -0.28
CA PRO A 35 24.75 63.81 -0.90
C PRO A 35 24.88 62.76 -2.01
N THR A 36 25.96 62.79 -2.80
CA THR A 36 26.19 61.78 -3.84
C THR A 36 26.44 60.40 -3.24
N TYR A 37 27.23 60.31 -2.17
CA TYR A 37 27.46 59.05 -1.45
C TYR A 37 26.18 58.53 -0.80
N THR A 38 25.40 59.39 -0.13
CA THR A 38 24.14 58.98 0.50
C THR A 38 23.10 58.56 -0.53
N ALA A 39 23.00 59.25 -1.67
CA ALA A 39 22.15 58.84 -2.79
C ALA A 39 22.57 57.47 -3.37
N SER A 40 23.87 57.25 -3.56
CA SER A 40 24.40 55.95 -4.02
C SER A 40 24.12 54.83 -3.02
N LEU A 41 24.32 55.07 -1.72
CA LEU A 41 24.03 54.12 -0.66
C LEU A 41 22.53 53.79 -0.59
N ASN A 42 21.66 54.80 -0.72
CA ASN A 42 20.21 54.61 -0.75
C ASN A 42 19.77 53.77 -1.95
N ASN A 43 20.34 54.00 -3.14
CA ASN A 43 20.08 53.17 -4.31
C ASN A 43 20.50 51.71 -4.08
N THR A 44 21.68 51.46 -3.52
CA THR A 44 22.13 50.10 -3.21
C THR A 44 21.24 49.43 -2.16
N ILE A 45 20.82 50.17 -1.13
CA ILE A 45 19.87 49.68 -0.11
C ILE A 45 18.53 49.32 -0.75
N GLU A 46 18.03 50.14 -1.67
CA GLU A 46 16.77 49.89 -2.37
C GLU A 46 16.86 48.66 -3.29
N LEU A 47 17.96 48.51 -4.03
CA LEU A 47 18.23 47.32 -4.84
C LEU A 47 18.28 46.05 -3.99
N LEU A 48 19.04 46.05 -2.89
CA LEU A 48 19.13 44.93 -1.97
C LEU A 48 17.78 44.59 -1.32
N LYS A 49 16.97 45.62 -1.00
CA LYS A 49 15.62 45.44 -0.47
C LYS A 49 14.69 44.80 -1.49
N ASN A 50 14.78 45.20 -2.75
CA ASN A 50 14.00 44.63 -3.86
C ASN A 50 14.41 43.17 -4.14
N GLU A 51 15.71 42.86 -4.16
CA GLU A 51 16.19 41.48 -4.30
C GLU A 51 15.76 40.60 -3.13
N LYS A 52 15.86 41.10 -1.89
CA LYS A 52 15.39 40.39 -0.70
C LYS A 52 13.89 40.08 -0.80
N ASN A 53 13.08 41.06 -1.17
CA ASN A 53 11.64 40.86 -1.36
C ASN A 53 11.36 39.82 -2.45
N LYS A 54 12.09 39.86 -3.56
CA LYS A 54 11.95 38.89 -4.64
C LYS A 54 12.29 37.48 -4.17
N ILE A 55 13.42 37.30 -3.47
CA ILE A 55 13.82 36.02 -2.89
C ILE A 55 12.77 35.51 -1.88
N GLU A 56 12.23 36.38 -1.03
CA GLU A 56 11.17 36.00 -0.09
C GLU A 56 9.89 35.55 -0.81
N THR A 57 9.50 36.22 -1.90
CA THR A 57 8.36 35.78 -2.71
C THR A 57 8.60 34.45 -3.43
N GLU A 58 9.80 34.24 -3.96
CA GLU A 58 10.18 32.98 -4.61
C GLU A 58 10.25 31.83 -3.60
N LYS A 59 10.83 32.07 -2.43
CA LYS A 59 10.86 31.11 -1.31
C LYS A 59 9.45 30.70 -0.91
N LYS A 60 8.54 31.67 -0.70
CA LYS A 60 7.14 31.38 -0.37
C LYS A 60 6.42 30.61 -1.48
N SER A 61 6.72 30.91 -2.75
CA SER A 61 6.18 30.18 -3.90
C SER A 61 6.67 28.72 -3.93
N ILE A 62 7.95 28.49 -3.64
CA ILE A 62 8.54 27.15 -3.57
C ILE A 62 7.95 26.37 -2.39
N GLU A 63 7.82 26.98 -1.22
CA GLU A 63 7.22 26.37 -0.03
C GLU A 63 5.76 25.94 -0.31
N ASN A 64 4.96 26.81 -0.92
CA ASN A 64 3.59 26.47 -1.31
C ASN A 64 3.54 25.32 -2.33
N LYS A 65 4.46 25.28 -3.30
CA LYS A 65 4.56 24.17 -4.27
C LYS A 65 4.97 22.87 -3.60
N ALA A 66 5.92 22.92 -2.66
CA ALA A 66 6.36 21.76 -1.91
C ALA A 66 5.21 21.18 -1.07
N GLU A 67 4.48 22.02 -0.34
CA GLU A 67 3.32 21.61 0.45
C GLU A 67 2.21 20.99 -0.43
N ALA A 68 1.91 21.60 -1.58
CA ALA A 68 0.96 21.06 -2.54
C ALA A 68 1.40 19.70 -3.11
N LEU A 69 2.69 19.51 -3.38
CA LEU A 69 3.23 18.23 -3.84
C LEU A 69 3.18 17.16 -2.75
N THR A 70 3.53 17.50 -1.51
CA THR A 70 3.44 16.57 -0.37
C THR A 70 2.00 16.12 -0.14
N LYS A 71 1.03 17.05 -0.24
CA LYS A 71 -0.39 16.72 -0.14
C LYS A 71 -0.84 15.78 -1.27
N LYS A 72 -0.49 16.09 -2.52
CA LYS A 72 -0.78 15.23 -3.67
C LYS A 72 -0.15 13.84 -3.56
N LEU A 73 1.06 13.76 -3.03
CA LEU A 73 1.74 12.47 -2.81
C LEU A 73 0.98 11.64 -1.77
N GLY A 74 0.58 12.25 -0.65
CA GLY A 74 -0.24 11.58 0.36
C GLY A 74 -1.60 11.12 -0.16
N GLU A 75 -2.27 11.95 -0.96
CA GLU A 75 -3.52 11.59 -1.64
C GLU A 75 -3.31 10.42 -2.63
N SER A 76 -2.24 10.46 -3.42
CA SER A 76 -1.90 9.39 -4.36
C SER A 76 -1.58 8.08 -3.64
N ASP A 77 -0.83 8.11 -2.53
CA ASP A 77 -0.50 6.92 -1.75
C ASP A 77 -1.74 6.31 -1.10
N SER A 78 -2.65 7.14 -0.57
CA SER A 78 -3.91 6.65 -0.02
C SER A 78 -4.80 6.02 -1.10
N THR A 79 -4.86 6.64 -2.29
CA THR A 79 -5.60 6.11 -3.44
C THR A 79 -5.02 4.79 -3.92
N ASN A 80 -3.69 4.69 -4.03
CA ASN A 80 -3.01 3.45 -4.42
C ASN A 80 -3.29 2.32 -3.42
N LYS A 81 -3.28 2.60 -2.11
CA LYS A 81 -3.65 1.61 -1.09
C LYS A 81 -5.10 1.16 -1.21
N ASP A 82 -6.03 2.09 -1.46
CA ASP A 82 -7.44 1.76 -1.66
C ASP A 82 -7.67 0.93 -2.94
N LEU A 83 -6.99 1.28 -4.03
CA LEU A 83 -7.04 0.53 -5.29
C LEU A 83 -6.47 -0.89 -5.13
N LEU A 84 -5.36 -1.06 -4.41
CA LEU A 84 -4.82 -2.37 -4.09
C LEU A 84 -5.82 -3.20 -3.29
N LYS A 85 -6.46 -2.61 -2.27
CA LYS A 85 -7.50 -3.30 -1.48
C LYS A 85 -8.70 -3.70 -2.36
N LYS A 86 -9.16 -2.82 -3.23
CA LYS A 86 -10.26 -3.10 -4.18
C LYS A 86 -9.87 -4.20 -5.18
N LEU A 87 -8.61 -4.21 -5.63
CA LEU A 87 -8.10 -5.22 -6.53
C LEU A 87 -8.00 -6.59 -5.85
N GLU A 88 -7.51 -6.65 -4.61
CA GLU A 88 -7.54 -7.87 -3.79
C GLU A 88 -8.99 -8.36 -3.59
N GLN A 89 -9.91 -7.47 -3.23
CA GLN A 89 -11.33 -7.81 -3.08
C GLN A 89 -11.97 -8.30 -4.38
N ALA A 90 -11.61 -7.70 -5.52
CA ALA A 90 -12.09 -8.11 -6.84
C ALA A 90 -11.49 -9.47 -7.26
N GLN A 91 -10.23 -9.74 -6.94
CA GLN A 91 -9.57 -11.03 -7.20
C GLN A 91 -10.28 -12.18 -6.47
N TYR A 92 -10.79 -11.95 -5.27
CA TYR A 92 -11.58 -12.95 -4.54
C TYR A 92 -13.08 -12.87 -4.81
N GLY A 93 -13.52 -12.00 -5.74
CA GLY A 93 -14.93 -11.80 -6.07
C GLY A 93 -15.62 -13.09 -6.48
N ASN A 94 -14.97 -13.86 -7.35
CA ASN A 94 -15.46 -15.13 -7.91
C ASN A 94 -14.52 -16.29 -7.55
N LEU A 95 -14.58 -16.74 -6.30
CA LEU A 95 -13.72 -17.82 -5.82
C LEU A 95 -14.05 -19.18 -6.45
N PHE A 96 -15.32 -19.40 -6.80
CA PHE A 96 -15.82 -20.62 -7.44
C PHE A 96 -16.52 -20.27 -8.75
N SER A 97 -16.38 -21.13 -9.76
CA SER A 97 -17.01 -20.92 -11.07
C SER A 97 -18.29 -21.73 -11.17
N ASN A 98 -19.45 -21.07 -11.21
CA ASN A 98 -20.76 -21.62 -11.59
C ASN A 98 -21.03 -23.08 -11.14
N GLY A 99 -20.94 -23.34 -9.84
CA GLY A 99 -21.24 -24.66 -9.25
C GLY A 99 -20.10 -25.69 -9.33
N ASP A 100 -18.92 -25.32 -9.82
CA ASP A 100 -17.69 -26.11 -9.67
C ASP A 100 -17.14 -25.92 -8.25
N PRO A 101 -17.04 -27.00 -7.43
CA PRO A 101 -16.52 -26.91 -6.06
C PRO A 101 -15.02 -26.65 -5.96
N TYR A 102 -14.29 -26.76 -7.07
CA TYR A 102 -12.87 -26.44 -7.08
C TYR A 102 -12.69 -24.92 -7.20
N PRO A 103 -11.92 -24.27 -6.30
CA PRO A 103 -11.60 -22.86 -6.45
C PRO A 103 -11.00 -22.56 -7.84
N VAL A 104 -11.31 -21.39 -8.38
CA VAL A 104 -10.82 -20.97 -9.70
C VAL A 104 -9.29 -21.05 -9.72
N GLY A 105 -8.76 -21.71 -10.75
CA GLY A 105 -7.31 -21.94 -10.89
C GLY A 105 -6.75 -23.14 -10.13
N LEU A 106 -7.54 -23.80 -9.26
CA LEU A 106 -7.12 -24.95 -8.46
C LEU A 106 -7.82 -26.27 -8.84
N GLY A 107 -8.55 -26.30 -9.95
CA GLY A 107 -9.28 -27.48 -10.44
C GLY A 107 -8.50 -28.43 -11.34
N SER A 108 -7.18 -28.24 -11.49
CA SER A 108 -6.32 -29.05 -12.38
C SER A 108 -6.03 -30.45 -11.83
N VAL A 109 -6.08 -30.62 -10.50
CA VAL A 109 -6.03 -31.92 -9.83
C VAL A 109 -7.36 -32.12 -9.11
N ARG A 110 -8.04 -33.24 -9.36
CA ARG A 110 -9.38 -33.53 -8.85
C ARG A 110 -9.39 -34.77 -7.96
N ILE A 111 -10.48 -34.92 -7.22
CA ILE A 111 -10.73 -36.13 -6.42
C ILE A 111 -10.88 -37.31 -7.39
N GLY A 112 -10.20 -38.41 -7.09
CA GLY A 112 -10.08 -39.60 -7.94
C GLY A 112 -8.83 -39.62 -8.82
N ASP A 113 -8.18 -38.48 -9.06
CA ASP A 113 -6.91 -38.47 -9.82
C ASP A 113 -5.80 -39.18 -9.03
N PRO A 114 -4.84 -39.83 -9.71
CA PRO A 114 -3.70 -40.46 -9.04
C PRO A 114 -2.78 -39.40 -8.44
N ALA A 115 -2.15 -39.69 -7.29
CA ALA A 115 -1.19 -38.80 -6.64
C ALA A 115 -0.06 -38.31 -7.58
N LYS A 116 0.32 -39.13 -8.57
CA LYS A 116 1.33 -38.78 -9.59
C LYS A 116 0.93 -37.57 -10.44
N SER A 117 -0.36 -37.25 -10.57
CA SER A 117 -0.83 -36.05 -11.31
C SER A 117 -0.39 -34.76 -10.64
N ILE A 118 -0.30 -34.72 -9.31
CA ILE A 118 0.17 -33.56 -8.54
C ILE A 118 1.60 -33.19 -8.96
N LEU A 119 2.48 -34.19 -9.08
CA LEU A 119 3.88 -34.01 -9.45
C LEU A 119 4.08 -33.52 -10.90
N LYS A 120 3.07 -33.66 -11.76
CA LYS A 120 3.09 -33.17 -13.14
C LYS A 120 2.63 -31.73 -13.25
N ILE A 121 1.71 -31.32 -12.38
CA ILE A 121 1.05 -30.01 -12.45
C ILE A 121 1.82 -28.97 -11.64
N TYR A 122 2.32 -29.35 -10.46
CA TYR A 122 2.98 -28.42 -9.55
C TYR A 122 4.50 -28.54 -9.59
N PRO A 123 5.23 -27.41 -9.47
CA PRO A 123 6.69 -27.43 -9.42
C PRO A 123 7.17 -28.13 -8.15
N LYS A 124 8.19 -28.98 -8.23
CA LYS A 124 8.69 -29.75 -7.07
C LYS A 124 8.99 -28.90 -5.83
N ALA A 125 9.44 -27.66 -6.02
CA ALA A 125 9.76 -26.73 -4.93
C ALA A 125 8.54 -26.32 -4.08
N SER A 126 7.32 -26.41 -4.62
CA SER A 126 6.09 -26.12 -3.87
C SER A 126 5.51 -27.33 -3.17
N ILE A 127 6.09 -28.52 -3.35
CA ILE A 127 5.56 -29.78 -2.86
C ILE A 127 6.25 -30.15 -1.55
N ASP A 128 5.47 -30.18 -0.48
CA ASP A 128 5.86 -30.73 0.81
C ASP A 128 5.20 -32.11 0.94
N VAL A 129 5.99 -33.15 0.70
CA VAL A 129 5.54 -34.55 0.81
C VAL A 129 5.78 -34.99 2.24
N ASP A 130 4.72 -35.04 3.04
CA ASP A 130 4.79 -35.69 4.35
C ASP A 130 4.73 -37.21 4.18
N LYS A 131 5.35 -37.96 5.10
CA LYS A 131 5.39 -39.42 5.09
C LYS A 131 4.05 -40.08 5.48
N LYS A 132 2.96 -39.32 5.61
CA LYS A 132 1.72 -39.70 6.29
C LYS A 132 0.45 -39.60 5.42
N GLY A 133 0.49 -40.05 4.16
CA GLY A 133 -0.72 -40.20 3.35
C GLY A 133 -1.36 -38.91 2.83
N PHE A 134 -0.65 -37.79 2.86
CA PHE A 134 -1.09 -36.55 2.22
C PHE A 134 0.08 -35.76 1.62
N ILE A 135 -0.22 -34.97 0.59
CA ILE A 135 0.72 -34.12 -0.14
C ILE A 135 0.26 -32.67 0.01
N THR A 136 1.13 -31.80 0.53
CA THR A 136 0.81 -30.38 0.71
C THR A 136 1.50 -29.55 -0.36
N ILE A 137 0.74 -28.68 -1.02
CA ILE A 137 1.22 -27.75 -2.03
C ILE A 137 1.15 -26.32 -1.47
N LYS A 138 2.29 -25.63 -1.45
CA LYS A 138 2.41 -24.28 -0.86
C LYS A 138 2.52 -23.18 -1.93
N ASN A 139 1.96 -22.01 -1.62
CA ASN A 139 2.11 -20.75 -2.37
C ASN A 139 1.67 -20.83 -3.85
N GLN A 140 0.60 -21.58 -4.17
CA GLN A 140 0.11 -21.70 -5.54
C GLN A 140 -1.14 -20.86 -5.83
N HIS A 141 -1.76 -20.25 -4.83
CA HIS A 141 -2.93 -19.40 -4.98
C HIS A 141 -2.81 -18.18 -4.08
N GLN A 142 -3.31 -17.02 -4.55
CA GLN A 142 -3.24 -15.76 -3.80
C GLN A 142 -4.01 -15.83 -2.47
N LEU A 143 -5.14 -16.55 -2.45
CA LEU A 143 -5.93 -16.74 -1.24
C LEU A 143 -5.53 -18.01 -0.46
N PHE A 144 -5.31 -19.12 -1.16
CA PHE A 144 -5.10 -20.43 -0.55
C PHE A 144 -3.61 -20.74 -0.53
N ASN A 145 -3.00 -20.56 0.64
CA ASN A 145 -1.58 -20.78 0.82
C ASN A 145 -1.22 -22.24 0.70
N ASP A 146 -2.05 -23.10 1.30
CA ASP A 146 -1.81 -24.53 1.37
C ASP A 146 -2.98 -25.28 0.72
N ILE A 147 -2.64 -26.23 -0.15
CA ILE A 147 -3.57 -27.18 -0.74
C ILE A 147 -3.10 -28.56 -0.30
N VAL A 148 -3.92 -29.27 0.47
CA VAL A 148 -3.58 -30.59 1.01
C VAL A 148 -4.39 -31.65 0.29
N TYR A 149 -3.70 -32.53 -0.42
CA TYR A 149 -4.27 -33.67 -1.12
C TYR A 149 -4.11 -34.92 -0.27
N TYR A 150 -5.21 -35.54 0.15
CA TYR A 150 -5.21 -36.81 0.87
C TYR A 150 -5.33 -37.96 -0.13
N VAL A 151 -4.55 -39.02 0.06
CA VAL A 151 -4.52 -40.18 -0.85
C VAL A 151 -4.98 -41.45 -0.15
N ASN A 152 -5.57 -42.38 -0.90
CA ASN A 152 -5.86 -43.71 -0.39
C ASN A 152 -4.60 -44.59 -0.50
N GLU A 153 -3.94 -44.87 0.62
CA GLU A 153 -2.72 -45.70 0.67
C GLU A 153 -2.96 -47.18 0.36
N ASP A 154 -4.21 -47.65 0.51
CA ASP A 154 -4.57 -49.06 0.27
C ASP A 154 -4.65 -49.39 -1.23
N ASP A 155 -4.72 -48.38 -2.10
CA ASP A 155 -4.78 -48.54 -3.55
C ASP A 155 -3.40 -48.25 -4.18
N LYS A 156 -2.95 -49.13 -5.08
CA LYS A 156 -1.67 -48.99 -5.80
C LYS A 156 -1.54 -47.69 -6.58
N ASN A 157 -2.64 -47.10 -7.02
CA ASN A 157 -2.66 -45.85 -7.77
C ASN A 157 -2.68 -44.59 -6.88
N LEU A 158 -2.84 -44.76 -5.56
CA LEU A 158 -2.93 -43.69 -4.57
C LEU A 158 -3.90 -42.59 -5.04
N PRO A 159 -5.18 -42.92 -5.32
CA PRO A 159 -6.15 -41.95 -5.78
C PRO A 159 -6.40 -40.91 -4.69
N ILE A 160 -6.57 -39.66 -5.12
CA ILE A 160 -6.89 -38.56 -4.22
C ILE A 160 -8.32 -38.75 -3.71
N THR A 161 -8.47 -38.79 -2.39
CA THR A 161 -9.77 -39.00 -1.75
C THR A 161 -10.42 -37.68 -1.39
N HIS A 162 -9.64 -36.76 -0.83
CA HIS A 162 -10.12 -35.49 -0.31
C HIS A 162 -9.08 -34.39 -0.56
N ILE A 163 -9.56 -33.16 -0.70
CA ILE A 163 -8.71 -31.99 -0.92
C ILE A 163 -9.10 -30.91 0.07
N MET A 164 -8.14 -30.41 0.83
CA MET A 164 -8.34 -29.29 1.75
C MET A 164 -7.64 -28.05 1.20
N TYR A 165 -8.36 -26.93 1.19
CA TYR A 165 -7.82 -25.62 0.82
C TYR A 165 -7.73 -24.75 2.07
N ARG A 166 -6.56 -24.21 2.39
CA ARG A 166 -6.33 -23.37 3.57
C ARG A 166 -5.83 -21.98 3.21
N ILE A 167 -6.46 -20.97 3.77
CA ILE A 167 -6.10 -19.56 3.66
C ILE A 167 -4.93 -19.27 4.62
N ASN A 168 -3.97 -18.45 4.18
CA ASN A 168 -2.86 -18.02 5.03
C ASN A 168 -3.39 -17.27 6.26
N TYR A 169 -2.81 -17.50 7.43
CA TYR A 169 -3.23 -16.75 8.61
C TYR A 169 -2.89 -15.26 8.54
N THR A 170 -1.92 -14.88 7.71
CA THR A 170 -1.51 -13.49 7.50
C THR A 170 -2.43 -12.72 6.55
N THR A 171 -3.26 -13.41 5.76
CA THR A 171 -4.21 -12.76 4.86
C THR A 171 -5.34 -12.13 5.66
N LYS A 172 -5.52 -10.81 5.49
CA LYS A 172 -6.62 -10.08 6.11
C LYS A 172 -7.88 -10.29 5.27
N ILE A 173 -8.72 -11.22 5.70
CA ILE A 173 -10.06 -11.45 5.16
C ILE A 173 -11.10 -11.12 6.24
N ASP A 174 -12.29 -10.71 5.79
CA ASP A 174 -13.42 -10.51 6.70
C ASP A 174 -13.83 -11.84 7.35
N ASP A 175 -14.37 -11.77 8.56
CA ASP A 175 -14.99 -12.92 9.21
C ASP A 175 -16.13 -13.47 8.32
N ASN A 176 -16.28 -14.80 8.29
CA ASN A 176 -17.22 -15.51 7.41
C ASN A 176 -17.01 -15.26 5.90
N PHE A 177 -15.86 -14.72 5.46
CA PHE A 177 -15.60 -14.47 4.04
C PHE A 177 -15.84 -15.72 3.17
N LEU A 178 -15.25 -16.86 3.56
CA LEU A 178 -15.44 -18.12 2.84
C LEU A 178 -16.90 -18.58 2.82
N GLN A 179 -17.61 -18.44 3.94
CA GLN A 179 -19.03 -18.82 4.01
C GLN A 179 -19.88 -17.99 3.06
N LYS A 180 -19.66 -16.66 3.00
CA LYS A 180 -20.34 -15.79 2.03
C LYS A 180 -20.07 -16.24 0.60
N LYS A 181 -18.80 -16.52 0.25
CA LYS A 181 -18.45 -16.99 -1.09
C LYS A 181 -19.04 -18.35 -1.46
N LEU A 182 -19.16 -19.26 -0.50
CA LEU A 182 -19.84 -20.53 -0.70
C LEU A 182 -21.35 -20.33 -0.87
N ILE A 183 -21.97 -19.43 -0.09
CA ILE A 183 -23.40 -19.10 -0.23
C ILE A 183 -23.70 -18.47 -1.58
N ASP A 184 -22.88 -17.51 -2.02
CA ASP A 184 -23.02 -16.86 -3.32
C ASP A 184 -22.92 -17.87 -4.49
N SER A 185 -22.11 -18.92 -4.33
CA SER A 185 -21.79 -19.87 -5.41
C SER A 185 -22.68 -21.14 -5.40
N PHE A 186 -23.10 -21.60 -4.22
CA PHE A 186 -23.77 -22.88 -4.02
C PHE A 186 -25.12 -22.77 -3.29
N GLY A 187 -25.49 -21.59 -2.80
CA GLY A 187 -26.70 -21.38 -2.00
C GLY A 187 -26.49 -21.67 -0.51
N LEU A 188 -27.58 -21.78 0.24
CA LEU A 188 -27.53 -22.00 1.68
C LEU A 188 -26.91 -23.37 2.03
N PRO A 189 -26.06 -23.46 3.08
CA PRO A 189 -25.52 -24.73 3.55
C PRO A 189 -26.58 -25.64 4.18
N GLU A 190 -26.26 -26.93 4.25
CA GLU A 190 -26.76 -27.83 5.27
C GLU A 190 -26.00 -27.57 6.57
N GLU A 191 -26.72 -27.20 7.62
CA GLU A 191 -26.17 -26.98 8.97
C GLU A 191 -26.11 -28.31 9.73
N TRP A 192 -25.02 -28.51 10.47
CA TRP A 192 -24.81 -29.72 11.25
C TRP A 192 -25.13 -29.48 12.74
N GLU A 193 -25.00 -30.53 13.54
CA GLU A 193 -25.30 -30.45 14.98
C GLU A 193 -24.43 -29.47 15.74
N TRP A 194 -23.18 -29.30 15.31
CA TRP A 194 -22.22 -28.41 15.94
C TRP A 194 -22.23 -27.04 15.29
N ASP A 195 -22.14 -25.99 16.12
CA ASP A 195 -22.07 -24.62 15.65
C ASP A 195 -20.88 -24.42 14.70
N ASN A 196 -21.13 -23.68 13.63
CA ASN A 196 -20.18 -23.38 12.55
C ASN A 196 -19.77 -24.55 11.65
N TYR A 197 -20.43 -25.71 11.75
CA TYR A 197 -20.22 -26.84 10.83
C TYR A 197 -21.25 -26.80 9.71
N TYR A 198 -20.78 -26.56 8.49
CA TYR A 198 -21.60 -26.36 7.30
C TYR A 198 -21.15 -27.24 6.15
N SER A 199 -22.11 -27.82 5.43
CA SER A 199 -21.79 -28.53 4.18
C SER A 199 -22.65 -28.10 3.00
N TRP A 200 -22.06 -28.13 1.81
CA TRP A 200 -22.76 -27.88 0.55
C TRP A 200 -22.66 -29.11 -0.34
N GLN A 201 -23.80 -29.63 -0.76
CA GLN A 201 -23.84 -30.63 -1.82
C GLN A 201 -23.69 -29.96 -3.18
N THR A 202 -22.78 -30.50 -3.99
CA THR A 202 -22.49 -29.98 -5.33
C THR A 202 -23.13 -30.88 -6.39
N LYS A 203 -23.32 -30.35 -7.59
CA LYS A 203 -23.86 -31.13 -8.72
C LYS A 203 -22.96 -32.29 -9.13
N SER A 204 -21.67 -32.23 -8.81
CA SER A 204 -20.65 -33.23 -9.13
C SER A 204 -20.56 -34.39 -8.13
N LYS A 205 -21.55 -34.60 -7.26
CA LYS A 205 -21.52 -35.61 -6.18
C LYS A 205 -20.36 -35.42 -5.20
N LEU A 206 -19.86 -34.19 -5.11
CA LEU A 206 -18.90 -33.78 -4.10
C LEU A 206 -19.60 -32.96 -3.03
N ILE A 207 -19.04 -32.98 -1.83
CA ILE A 207 -19.51 -32.19 -0.70
C ILE A 207 -18.38 -31.29 -0.26
N ILE A 208 -18.68 -30.00 -0.14
CA ILE A 208 -17.80 -29.01 0.48
C ILE A 208 -18.14 -28.98 1.95
N TYR A 209 -17.13 -29.14 2.80
CA TYR A 209 -17.21 -29.10 4.26
C TYR A 209 -16.46 -27.87 4.76
N LYS A 210 -17.08 -27.10 5.68
CA LYS A 210 -16.49 -25.95 6.36
C LYS A 210 -16.82 -26.01 7.84
N ASP A 211 -15.81 -26.00 8.69
CA ASP A 211 -15.90 -25.93 10.16
C ASP A 211 -15.15 -24.73 10.76
N ASP A 212 -14.31 -24.05 9.96
CA ASP A 212 -13.65 -22.80 10.34
C ASP A 212 -13.73 -21.74 9.21
N ASP A 213 -13.22 -20.54 9.46
CA ASP A 213 -13.27 -19.42 8.50
C ASP A 213 -12.13 -19.37 7.49
N ARG A 214 -11.19 -20.30 7.59
CA ARG A 214 -9.92 -20.26 6.83
C ARG A 214 -9.66 -21.52 6.05
N SER A 215 -10.55 -22.49 6.07
CA SER A 215 -10.39 -23.73 5.34
C SER A 215 -11.70 -24.30 4.86
N ILE A 216 -11.58 -25.09 3.79
CA ILE A 216 -12.66 -25.93 3.29
C ILE A 216 -12.07 -27.29 2.94
N ILE A 217 -12.86 -28.34 3.09
CA ILE A 217 -12.51 -29.70 2.70
C ILE A 217 -13.51 -30.17 1.65
N LEU A 218 -13.01 -30.62 0.51
CA LEU A 218 -13.79 -31.22 -0.55
C LEU A 218 -13.68 -32.74 -0.46
N MET A 219 -14.83 -33.42 -0.45
CA MET A 219 -14.90 -34.87 -0.38
C MET A 219 -15.98 -35.42 -1.32
N ASN A 220 -15.89 -36.71 -1.65
CA ASN A 220 -16.98 -37.40 -2.35
C ASN A 220 -18.16 -37.61 -1.37
N GLN A 221 -19.40 -37.55 -1.86
CA GLN A 221 -20.63 -37.62 -1.06
C GLN A 221 -20.76 -38.85 -0.13
N ASN A 222 -20.00 -39.91 -0.39
CA ASN A 222 -20.00 -41.13 0.42
C ASN A 222 -19.08 -41.05 1.65
N TYR A 223 -18.34 -39.94 1.80
CA TYR A 223 -17.40 -39.73 2.89
C TYR A 223 -17.74 -38.46 3.66
N SER A 224 -17.35 -38.42 4.92
CA SER A 224 -17.38 -37.25 5.79
C SER A 224 -16.06 -37.15 6.55
N PRO A 225 -15.61 -35.95 6.95
CA PRO A 225 -14.40 -35.85 7.75
C PRO A 225 -14.57 -36.61 9.07
N GLY A 226 -13.50 -37.29 9.52
CA GLY A 226 -13.60 -38.22 10.66
C GLY A 226 -14.00 -37.56 11.98
N THR A 227 -13.77 -36.26 12.12
CA THR A 227 -14.12 -35.46 13.31
C THR A 227 -15.50 -34.82 13.24
N TRP A 228 -16.23 -34.97 12.13
CA TRP A 228 -17.52 -34.32 11.95
C TRP A 228 -18.65 -35.04 12.70
N PRO A 229 -19.64 -34.29 13.22
CA PRO A 229 -20.82 -34.88 13.84
C PRO A 229 -21.56 -35.75 12.82
N ARG A 230 -22.32 -36.75 13.27
CA ARG A 230 -23.13 -37.56 12.35
C ARG A 230 -24.31 -36.72 11.85
N ARG A 231 -24.75 -36.93 10.60
CA ARG A 231 -25.94 -36.23 10.07
C ARG A 231 -27.12 -36.48 11.01
N LYS A 232 -27.78 -35.40 11.44
CA LYS A 232 -29.08 -35.52 12.09
C LYS A 232 -30.01 -36.19 11.07
N SER A 233 -30.45 -37.42 11.34
CA SER A 233 -31.51 -38.02 10.54
C SER A 233 -32.73 -37.12 10.65
N CYS A 234 -33.31 -36.73 9.51
CA CYS A 234 -34.47 -35.83 9.42
C CYS A 234 -35.78 -36.43 10.00
N SER A 235 -35.71 -37.34 10.97
CA SER A 235 -36.82 -38.09 11.56
C SER A 235 -37.30 -37.55 12.92
N GLN A 236 -36.74 -36.44 13.43
CA GLN A 236 -37.14 -35.90 14.74
C GLN A 236 -37.85 -34.54 14.71
N LEU A 237 -38.22 -34.02 13.53
CA LEU A 237 -39.03 -32.79 13.43
C LEU A 237 -40.55 -33.05 13.24
N THR A 238 -41.02 -34.29 13.39
CA THR A 238 -42.46 -34.62 13.39
C THR A 238 -42.86 -35.47 14.59
N LYS A 239 -42.59 -34.98 15.80
CA LYS A 239 -43.34 -35.38 16.99
C LYS A 239 -43.60 -34.14 17.85
N ASN A 240 -44.72 -33.48 17.54
CA ASN A 240 -45.58 -32.92 18.57
C ASN A 240 -46.27 -34.06 19.33
#